data_AF-A0AAW2KIH6-F1
#
_entry.id   AF-A0AAW2KIH6-F1
#
_cell.length_a   1.000
_cell.length_b   1.000
_cell.length_c   1.000
_cell.angle_alpha   90.00
_cell.angle_beta   90.00
_cell.angle_gamma   90.00
#
_symmetry.space_group_name_H-M   'P 1'
#
loop_
_entity.id
_entity.type
_entity.pdbx_description
1 polymer ?
#
loop_
_entity_poly.entity_id
_entity_poly.type
_entity_poly.pdbx_seq_one_letter_code
_entity_poly.pdbx_strand_id
1 'polypeptide(L)'
;MEDGLILLGYNISMFAMRVRIALDEKGIEYEYREESLDNKSPLLLEMNPVHQKVPVLIHNGKPVSESLMILEYIDEIYINGGRRVWFSKGEELEAAKKELMDGLKLLEGELGEKVYFGGDKFGFLDVALIPFYNCFDSFESCGKLRIEEHCPKLIAWAKRCMEKESVSKSFAVAPPSMIDEYILMTRKKIGTTE
;
A
#
# COMPACT_ATOMS: atom_id res chain seq x y z
N MET A 1 -16.75 -15.67 -11.56
CA MET A 1 -15.38 -15.80 -11.04
C MET A 1 -15.27 -14.72 -10.00
N GLU A 2 -15.21 -15.12 -8.73
CA GLU A 2 -15.70 -14.35 -7.58
C GLU A 2 -14.82 -13.12 -7.27
N ASP A 3 -15.39 -11.93 -7.44
CA ASP A 3 -14.94 -10.71 -6.76
C ASP A 3 -15.13 -10.92 -5.25
N GLY A 4 -14.06 -10.77 -4.46
CA GLY A 4 -14.09 -11.10 -3.05
C GLY A 4 -12.71 -11.15 -2.39
N LEU A 5 -12.69 -10.93 -1.08
CA LEU A 5 -11.50 -11.01 -0.25
C LEU A 5 -11.51 -12.36 0.49
N ILE A 6 -10.40 -13.11 0.49
CA ILE A 6 -10.30 -14.41 1.16
C ILE A 6 -9.03 -14.41 2.01
N LEU A 7 -9.07 -14.92 3.23
CA LEU A 7 -7.87 -15.14 4.04
C LEU A 7 -7.70 -16.64 4.30
N LEU A 8 -6.62 -17.22 3.76
CA LEU A 8 -6.19 -18.57 4.15
C LEU A 8 -5.39 -18.47 5.45
N GLY A 9 -5.83 -19.21 6.46
CA GLY A 9 -5.27 -19.14 7.81
C GLY A 9 -5.22 -20.47 8.52
N TYR A 10 -4.46 -20.50 9.62
CA TYR A 10 -4.52 -21.57 10.60
C TYR A 10 -4.84 -20.94 11.95
N ASN A 11 -5.81 -21.51 12.65
CA ASN A 11 -6.47 -20.91 13.80
C ASN A 11 -5.50 -20.47 14.92
N ILE A 12 -4.41 -21.19 15.15
CA ILE A 12 -3.40 -20.86 16.17
C ILE A 12 -2.13 -20.19 15.61
N SER A 13 -2.06 -19.94 14.29
CA SER A 13 -0.91 -19.22 13.72
C SER A 13 -0.96 -17.75 14.14
N MET A 14 0.00 -17.33 14.98
CA MET A 14 0.10 -15.94 15.45
C MET A 14 0.27 -14.92 14.32
N PHE A 15 0.80 -15.34 13.16
CA PHE A 15 0.92 -14.47 11.99
C PHE A 15 -0.42 -14.36 11.25
N ALA A 16 -1.17 -15.46 11.14
CA ALA A 16 -2.51 -15.40 10.54
C ALA A 16 -3.51 -14.74 11.46
N MET A 17 -3.28 -14.82 12.77
CA MET A 17 -3.92 -13.96 13.75
C MET A 17 -3.60 -12.50 13.45
N ARG A 18 -2.35 -12.07 13.25
CA ARG A 18 -2.05 -10.66 12.89
C ARG A 18 -2.83 -10.15 11.68
N VAL A 19 -3.09 -10.99 10.69
CA VAL A 19 -3.79 -10.60 9.46
C VAL A 19 -5.31 -10.74 9.57
N ARG A 20 -5.82 -11.78 10.24
CA ARG A 20 -7.23 -11.84 10.65
C ARG A 20 -7.56 -10.63 11.47
N ILE A 21 -6.77 -10.39 12.51
CA ILE A 21 -6.80 -9.16 13.30
C ILE A 21 -6.70 -7.98 12.34
N ALA A 22 -5.71 -7.86 11.43
CA ALA A 22 -5.64 -6.72 10.51
C ALA A 22 -6.84 -6.54 9.55
N LEU A 23 -7.61 -7.58 9.25
CA LEU A 23 -8.74 -7.56 8.32
C LEU A 23 -10.08 -7.44 9.02
N ASP A 24 -10.27 -8.18 10.10
CA ASP A 24 -11.34 -8.05 11.10
C ASP A 24 -11.32 -6.64 11.70
N GLU A 25 -10.15 -6.15 12.13
CA GLU A 25 -9.97 -4.79 12.65
C GLU A 25 -10.24 -3.74 11.56
N LYS A 26 -9.94 -4.03 10.29
CA LYS A 26 -10.32 -3.17 9.15
C LYS A 26 -11.75 -3.42 8.66
N GLY A 27 -12.49 -4.34 9.28
CA GLY A 27 -13.89 -4.71 8.95
C GLY A 27 -14.11 -5.17 7.51
N ILE A 28 -13.05 -5.58 6.81
CA ILE A 28 -13.14 -5.89 5.39
C ILE A 28 -13.70 -7.29 5.27
N GLU A 29 -14.97 -7.46 4.88
CA GLU A 29 -15.56 -8.80 4.74
C GLU A 29 -14.66 -9.69 3.88
N TYR A 30 -14.24 -10.79 4.47
CA TYR A 30 -13.37 -11.75 3.84
C TYR A 30 -13.82 -13.14 4.20
N GLU A 31 -13.68 -14.05 3.26
CA GLU A 31 -13.88 -15.43 3.54
C GLU A 31 -12.64 -15.98 4.25
N TYR A 32 -12.76 -16.35 5.52
CA TYR A 32 -11.70 -17.09 6.20
C TYR A 32 -11.77 -18.57 5.83
N ARG A 33 -10.66 -19.14 5.35
CA ARG A 33 -10.54 -20.58 5.05
C ARG A 33 -9.44 -21.20 5.92
N GLU A 34 -9.85 -22.13 6.78
CA GLU A 34 -8.95 -22.85 7.70
C GLU A 34 -8.11 -23.90 6.95
N GLU A 35 -6.82 -23.96 7.24
CA GLU A 35 -5.84 -24.84 6.59
C GLU A 35 -5.24 -25.87 7.55
N SER A 36 -5.00 -27.08 7.06
CA SER A 36 -4.23 -28.09 7.79
C SER A 36 -2.74 -27.98 7.48
N LEU A 37 -1.89 -28.05 8.51
CA LEU A 37 -0.44 -27.97 8.33
C LEU A 37 0.17 -29.29 7.84
N ASP A 38 -0.44 -30.42 8.20
CA ASP A 38 0.03 -31.77 7.85
C ASP A 38 -0.56 -32.27 6.53
N ASN A 39 -1.74 -31.78 6.15
CA ASN A 39 -2.42 -32.12 4.90
C ASN A 39 -2.99 -30.85 4.25
N LYS A 40 -2.10 -30.03 3.70
CA LYS A 40 -2.39 -28.69 3.16
C LYS A 40 -3.39 -28.75 2.01
N SER A 41 -4.31 -27.79 1.96
CA SER A 41 -5.30 -27.76 0.89
C SER A 41 -4.65 -27.49 -0.47
N PRO A 42 -5.24 -27.99 -1.57
CA PRO A 42 -4.82 -27.60 -2.91
C PRO A 42 -4.80 -26.07 -3.11
N LEU A 43 -5.71 -25.31 -2.49
CA LEU A 43 -5.80 -23.84 -2.61
C LEU A 43 -4.68 -23.10 -1.87
N LEU A 44 -4.25 -23.54 -0.69
CA LEU A 44 -3.08 -22.94 -0.01
C LEU A 44 -1.79 -23.27 -0.77
N LEU A 45 -1.68 -24.53 -1.21
CA LEU A 45 -0.59 -24.95 -2.08
C LEU A 45 -0.58 -24.18 -3.41
N GLU A 46 -1.70 -23.55 -3.78
CA GLU A 46 -1.86 -22.70 -4.96
C GLU A 46 -1.66 -21.19 -4.71
N MET A 47 -2.17 -20.61 -3.61
CA MET A 47 -2.17 -19.16 -3.33
C MET A 47 -0.93 -18.67 -2.58
N ASN A 48 -0.21 -19.57 -1.91
CA ASN A 48 1.14 -19.34 -1.41
C ASN A 48 2.01 -20.60 -1.63
N PRO A 49 2.27 -20.95 -2.90
CA PRO A 49 2.97 -22.19 -3.28
C PRO A 49 4.41 -22.25 -2.76
N VAL A 50 4.98 -21.08 -2.41
CA VAL A 50 6.38 -20.89 -2.00
C VAL A 50 6.57 -21.21 -0.53
N HIS A 51 5.96 -20.41 0.35
CA HIS A 51 6.12 -20.62 1.78
C HIS A 51 5.19 -21.73 2.27
N GLN A 52 4.11 -22.01 1.53
CA GLN A 52 3.08 -23.00 1.87
C GLN A 52 2.64 -22.84 3.33
N LYS A 53 2.57 -21.58 3.74
CA LYS A 53 2.39 -21.09 5.10
C LYS A 53 1.28 -20.06 5.09
N VAL A 54 0.68 -19.90 6.25
CA VAL A 54 -0.38 -18.92 6.51
C VAL A 54 0.16 -17.77 7.37
N PRO A 55 -0.35 -16.54 7.23
CA PRO A 55 -1.52 -16.14 6.44
C PRO A 55 -1.26 -15.87 4.96
N VAL A 56 -2.34 -15.99 4.18
CA VAL A 56 -2.44 -15.52 2.80
C VAL A 56 -3.76 -14.76 2.63
N LEU A 57 -3.74 -13.44 2.51
CA LEU A 57 -4.92 -12.65 2.09
C LEU A 57 -5.04 -12.70 0.57
N ILE A 58 -6.23 -12.79 -0.01
CA ILE A 58 -6.49 -12.93 -1.46
C ILE A 58 -7.56 -11.90 -1.82
N HIS A 59 -7.20 -10.76 -2.40
CA HIS A 59 -8.09 -9.65 -2.75
C HIS A 59 -8.46 -9.73 -4.24
N ASN A 60 -9.74 -9.95 -4.56
CA ASN A 60 -10.27 -10.10 -5.93
C ASN A 60 -9.47 -11.13 -6.76
N GLY A 61 -9.24 -12.31 -6.16
CA GLY A 61 -8.48 -13.41 -6.74
C GLY A 61 -6.95 -13.26 -6.67
N LYS A 62 -6.41 -12.20 -6.06
CA LYS A 62 -4.95 -11.94 -5.99
C LYS A 62 -4.38 -12.05 -4.57
N PRO A 63 -3.39 -12.91 -4.33
CA PRO A 63 -2.85 -13.15 -3.00
C PRO A 63 -1.83 -12.11 -2.50
N VAL A 64 -1.73 -12.02 -1.18
CA VAL A 64 -0.88 -11.21 -0.31
C VAL A 64 -0.41 -12.11 0.82
N SER A 65 0.89 -12.21 1.04
CA SER A 65 1.48 -13.11 2.04
C SER A 65 2.46 -12.36 2.93
N GLU A 66 2.82 -12.94 4.08
CA GLU A 66 3.62 -12.35 5.17
C GLU A 66 2.86 -11.32 6.00
N SER A 67 2.64 -11.57 7.30
CA SER A 67 1.72 -10.71 8.08
C SER A 67 2.04 -9.21 8.07
N LEU A 68 3.32 -8.82 8.14
CA LEU A 68 3.75 -7.43 8.07
C LEU A 68 3.70 -6.85 6.66
N MET A 69 3.83 -7.69 5.63
CA MET A 69 3.68 -7.27 4.25
C MET A 69 2.23 -7.33 3.79
N ILE A 70 1.36 -8.12 4.42
CA ILE A 70 -0.08 -8.03 4.22
C ILE A 70 -0.56 -6.75 4.85
N LEU A 71 -0.01 -6.39 6.02
CA LEU A 71 -0.11 -5.05 6.57
C LEU A 71 0.46 -4.00 5.58
N GLU A 72 1.62 -4.25 4.95
CA GLU A 72 2.28 -3.30 4.02
C GLU A 72 1.82 -3.38 2.55
N TYR A 73 0.95 -4.31 2.17
CA TYR A 73 0.35 -4.50 0.83
C TYR A 73 -1.10 -4.07 0.82
N ILE A 74 -1.77 -4.21 1.97
CA ILE A 74 -2.75 -3.21 2.38
C ILE A 74 -2.10 -1.81 2.23
N ASP A 75 -0.79 -1.64 2.52
CA ASP A 75 -0.04 -0.41 2.18
C ASP A 75 0.51 -0.28 0.72
N GLU A 76 0.73 -1.35 -0.09
CA GLU A 76 1.50 -1.35 -1.38
C GLU A 76 0.74 -1.73 -2.68
N ILE A 77 -0.44 -2.39 -2.73
CA ILE A 77 -1.28 -2.33 -3.97
C ILE A 77 -1.47 -0.85 -4.41
N TYR A 78 -1.32 -0.02 -3.40
CA TYR A 78 -1.46 1.39 -3.28
C TYR A 78 -0.16 2.10 -3.71
N ILE A 79 1.03 1.48 -3.58
CA ILE A 79 2.35 1.98 -4.05
C ILE A 79 2.67 1.54 -5.51
N ASN A 80 2.13 0.40 -6.00
CA ASN A 80 2.19 0.02 -7.43
C ASN A 80 1.23 0.79 -8.34
N GLY A 81 0.16 1.37 -7.78
CA GLY A 81 -0.58 2.44 -8.43
C GLY A 81 0.35 3.62 -8.75
N GLY A 82 1.19 4.01 -7.79
CA GLY A 82 2.12 5.13 -7.90
C GLY A 82 3.10 5.02 -9.06
N ARG A 83 3.78 3.88 -9.20
CA ARG A 83 4.76 3.69 -10.28
C ARG A 83 4.12 3.64 -11.67
N ARG A 84 2.95 3.03 -11.81
CA ARG A 84 2.22 3.03 -13.09
C ARG A 84 1.67 4.42 -13.42
N VAL A 85 1.31 5.19 -12.41
CA VAL A 85 1.03 6.63 -12.60
C VAL A 85 2.25 7.35 -13.20
N TRP A 86 3.47 7.01 -12.82
CA TRP A 86 4.67 7.61 -13.40
C TRP A 86 4.97 7.20 -14.84
N PHE A 87 4.68 5.97 -15.26
CA PHE A 87 5.26 5.45 -16.50
C PHE A 87 4.26 4.93 -17.54
N SER A 88 2.98 4.81 -17.18
CA SER A 88 1.93 4.30 -18.07
C SER A 88 1.16 5.44 -18.77
N LYS A 89 0.36 5.09 -19.79
CA LYS A 89 -0.46 6.02 -20.59
C LYS A 89 -1.83 5.41 -20.90
N GLY A 90 -2.77 6.22 -21.37
CA GLY A 90 -4.09 5.74 -21.83
C GLY A 90 -4.88 5.00 -20.76
N GLU A 91 -5.55 3.90 -21.12
CA GLU A 91 -6.39 3.11 -20.20
C GLU A 91 -5.60 2.54 -19.01
N GLU A 92 -4.33 2.22 -19.21
CA GLU A 92 -3.47 1.69 -18.15
C GLU A 92 -3.15 2.75 -17.09
N LEU A 93 -2.95 4.00 -17.52
CA LEU A 93 -2.79 5.12 -16.60
C LEU A 93 -4.08 5.33 -15.80
N GLU A 94 -5.25 5.23 -16.42
CA GLU A 94 -6.53 5.38 -15.71
C GLU A 94 -6.78 4.27 -14.67
N ALA A 95 -6.45 3.02 -15.00
CA ALA A 95 -6.50 1.91 -14.03
C ALA A 95 -5.50 2.13 -12.88
N ALA A 96 -4.27 2.55 -13.19
CA ALA A 96 -3.25 2.83 -12.20
C ALA A 96 -3.62 3.98 -11.27
N LYS A 97 -4.21 5.05 -11.81
CA LYS A 97 -4.76 6.16 -11.02
C LYS A 97 -5.85 5.66 -10.09
N LYS A 98 -6.76 4.80 -10.57
CA LYS A 98 -7.81 4.23 -9.72
C LYS A 98 -7.21 3.40 -8.59
N GLU A 99 -6.26 2.51 -8.90
CA GLU A 99 -5.62 1.67 -7.90
C GLU A 99 -4.75 2.45 -6.90
N LEU A 100 -4.06 3.51 -7.34
CA LEU A 100 -3.37 4.46 -6.45
C LEU A 100 -4.34 5.31 -5.63
N MET A 101 -5.52 5.63 -6.17
CA MET A 101 -6.47 6.47 -5.45
C MET A 101 -7.30 5.69 -4.46
N ASP A 102 -7.79 4.51 -4.84
CA ASP A 102 -8.21 3.50 -3.88
C ASP A 102 -7.08 3.38 -2.87
N GLY A 103 -5.86 3.26 -3.43
CA GLY A 103 -4.52 3.37 -2.89
C GLY A 103 -4.25 4.31 -1.72
N LEU A 104 -4.79 5.50 -1.80
CA LEU A 104 -4.52 6.53 -0.81
C LEU A 104 -5.73 6.65 0.11
N LYS A 105 -6.91 6.22 -0.35
CA LYS A 105 -8.13 6.18 0.44
C LYS A 105 -8.15 5.07 1.49
N LEU A 106 -7.58 3.88 1.23
CA LEU A 106 -7.40 2.89 2.30
C LEU A 106 -6.44 3.45 3.35
N LEU A 107 -5.26 3.94 2.96
CA LEU A 107 -4.29 4.50 3.90
C LEU A 107 -4.81 5.74 4.65
N GLU A 108 -5.51 6.64 3.98
CA GLU A 108 -6.19 7.77 4.63
C GLU A 108 -7.31 7.30 5.56
N GLY A 109 -8.06 6.27 5.15
CA GLY A 109 -9.03 5.60 6.00
C GLY A 109 -8.37 5.02 7.25
N GLU A 110 -7.22 4.37 7.09
CA GLU A 110 -6.41 3.85 8.18
C GLU A 110 -5.84 4.95 9.07
N LEU A 111 -5.49 6.12 8.53
CA LEU A 111 -5.03 7.26 9.32
C LEU A 111 -6.18 7.86 10.15
N GLY A 112 -7.34 8.08 9.53
CA GLY A 112 -8.51 8.69 10.14
C GLY A 112 -8.23 10.11 10.66
N GLU A 113 -8.66 10.41 11.90
CA GLU A 113 -8.39 11.70 12.60
C GLU A 113 -7.09 11.66 13.44
N LYS A 114 -6.31 10.56 13.42
CA LYS A 114 -5.11 10.45 14.25
C LYS A 114 -4.08 11.53 13.88
N VAL A 115 -3.37 12.06 14.89
CA VAL A 115 -2.28 13.03 14.64
C VAL A 115 -1.18 12.38 13.79
N TYR A 116 -0.90 11.10 14.08
CA TYR A 116 0.06 10.18 13.47
C TYR A 116 -0.54 8.77 13.33
N PHE A 117 -0.03 7.90 12.44
CA PHE A 117 -0.42 6.48 12.38
C PHE A 117 -0.13 5.74 13.70
N GLY A 118 0.90 6.17 14.44
CA GLY A 118 1.17 5.74 15.81
C GLY A 118 0.25 6.33 16.89
N GLY A 119 -0.76 7.14 16.52
CA GLY A 119 -1.68 7.82 17.44
C GLY A 119 -1.28 9.27 17.71
N ASP A 120 -1.14 9.66 18.99
CA ASP A 120 -0.73 11.02 19.39
C ASP A 120 0.78 11.25 19.26
N LYS A 121 1.54 10.15 19.14
CA LYS A 121 3.00 10.18 19.00
C LYS A 121 3.41 9.61 17.66
N PHE A 122 4.44 10.22 17.09
CA PHE A 122 5.11 9.72 15.90
C PHE A 122 5.69 8.32 16.20
N GLY A 123 5.20 7.32 15.47
CA GLY A 123 5.47 5.91 15.73
C GLY A 123 6.06 5.16 14.54
N PHE A 124 6.19 3.84 14.68
CA PHE A 124 6.82 2.97 13.67
C PHE A 124 6.13 3.06 12.30
N LEU A 125 4.80 3.12 12.27
CA LEU A 125 4.04 3.23 11.03
C LEU A 125 4.19 4.61 10.37
N ASP A 126 4.34 5.68 11.16
CA ASP A 126 4.65 6.99 10.58
C ASP A 126 6.02 7.01 9.94
N VAL A 127 7.00 6.35 10.55
CA VAL A 127 8.34 6.17 9.97
C VAL A 127 8.28 5.35 8.69
N ALA A 128 7.44 4.31 8.64
CA ALA A 128 7.27 3.48 7.44
C ALA A 128 6.58 4.23 6.30
N LEU A 129 5.56 5.04 6.60
CA LEU A 129 4.70 5.66 5.59
C LEU A 129 5.15 7.05 5.14
N ILE A 130 5.77 7.86 6.01
CA ILE A 130 6.11 9.24 5.65
C ILE A 130 7.03 9.37 4.42
N PRO A 131 7.99 8.46 4.15
CA PRO A 131 8.84 8.58 2.96
C PRO A 131 8.07 8.61 1.64
N PHE A 132 6.89 7.98 1.58
CA PHE A 132 6.06 7.97 0.36
C PHE A 132 5.46 9.33 0.02
N TYR A 133 5.37 10.26 0.98
CA TYR A 133 4.96 11.64 0.70
C TYR A 133 5.88 12.32 -0.32
N ASN A 134 7.15 11.93 -0.38
CA ASN A 134 8.13 12.47 -1.34
C ASN A 134 7.71 12.25 -2.81
N CYS A 135 6.84 11.25 -3.06
CA CYS A 135 6.37 10.87 -4.38
C CYS A 135 5.08 11.59 -4.81
N PHE A 136 4.40 12.32 -3.93
CA PHE A 136 3.03 12.77 -4.16
C PHE A 136 2.93 13.80 -5.30
N ASP A 137 3.80 14.80 -5.30
CA ASP A 137 3.84 15.82 -6.37
C ASP A 137 4.04 15.18 -7.75
N SER A 138 4.91 14.17 -7.81
CA SER A 138 5.19 13.44 -9.04
C SER A 138 4.01 12.55 -9.48
N PHE A 139 3.21 12.00 -8.55
CA PHE A 139 1.96 11.31 -8.87
C PHE A 139 0.90 12.27 -9.40
N GLU A 140 0.74 13.44 -8.80
CA GLU A 140 -0.21 14.47 -9.25
C GLU A 140 0.11 14.95 -10.66
N SER A 141 1.39 15.25 -10.91
CA SER A 141 1.89 15.69 -12.22
C SER A 141 1.72 14.61 -13.29
N CYS A 142 2.16 13.38 -13.00
CA CYS A 142 2.14 12.29 -13.97
C CYS A 142 0.72 11.75 -14.23
N GLY A 143 -0.10 11.67 -13.19
CA GLY A 143 -1.45 11.13 -13.24
C GLY A 143 -2.52 12.18 -13.53
N LYS A 144 -2.16 13.47 -13.60
CA LYS A 144 -3.12 14.59 -13.70
C LYS A 144 -4.24 14.46 -12.66
N LEU A 145 -3.84 14.15 -11.43
CA LEU A 145 -4.72 13.92 -10.29
C LEU A 145 -4.38 14.91 -9.19
N ARG A 146 -5.28 15.07 -8.22
CA ARG A 146 -5.07 15.90 -7.05
C ARG A 146 -5.31 15.07 -5.81
N ILE A 147 -4.23 14.66 -5.16
CA ILE A 147 -4.28 13.83 -3.97
C ILE A 147 -4.95 14.61 -2.85
N GLU A 148 -4.67 15.91 -2.66
CA GLU A 148 -5.31 16.71 -1.59
C GLU A 148 -6.84 16.83 -1.73
N GLU A 149 -7.38 16.77 -2.96
CA GLU A 149 -8.83 16.82 -3.18
C GLU A 149 -9.56 15.53 -2.75
N HIS A 150 -8.84 14.40 -2.72
CA HIS A 150 -9.39 13.10 -2.36
C HIS A 150 -8.90 12.60 -1.01
N CYS A 151 -7.69 13.02 -0.61
CA CYS A 151 -6.99 12.59 0.58
C CYS A 151 -6.40 13.74 1.42
N PRO A 152 -7.20 14.75 1.79
CA PRO A 152 -6.72 15.96 2.48
C PRO A 152 -6.09 15.68 3.84
N LYS A 153 -6.53 14.64 4.57
CA LYS A 153 -6.01 14.34 5.91
C LYS A 153 -4.64 13.71 5.85
N LEU A 154 -4.43 12.82 4.87
CA LEU A 154 -3.13 12.23 4.61
C LEU A 154 -2.11 13.32 4.23
N ILE A 155 -2.51 14.33 3.46
CA ILE A 155 -1.67 15.51 3.17
C ILE A 155 -1.37 16.32 4.44
N ALA A 156 -2.38 16.63 5.25
CA ALA A 156 -2.18 17.38 6.49
C ALA A 156 -1.27 16.63 7.48
N TRP A 157 -1.37 15.30 7.57
CA TRP A 157 -0.47 14.45 8.36
C TRP A 157 0.96 14.54 7.85
N ALA A 158 1.17 14.42 6.54
CA ALA A 158 2.50 14.51 5.97
C ALA A 158 3.16 15.87 6.24
N LYS A 159 2.41 16.97 6.06
CA LYS A 159 2.87 18.34 6.40
C LYS A 159 3.32 18.44 7.86
N ARG A 160 2.55 17.89 8.81
CA ARG A 160 2.95 17.85 10.24
C ARG A 160 4.19 16.98 10.49
N CYS A 161 4.31 15.83 9.83
CA CYS A 161 5.51 14.99 9.94
C CYS A 161 6.77 15.73 9.48
N MET A 162 6.66 16.58 8.45
CA MET A 162 7.77 17.37 7.92
C MET A 162 8.28 18.45 8.88
N GLU A 163 7.47 18.92 9.84
CA GLU A 163 7.92 19.85 10.90
C GLU A 163 8.93 19.20 11.86
N LYS A 164 9.05 17.86 11.87
CA LYS A 164 10.03 17.14 12.68
C LYS A 164 11.41 17.22 12.03
N GLU A 165 12.41 17.58 12.82
CA GLU A 165 13.80 17.68 12.37
C GLU A 165 14.33 16.36 11.78
N SER A 166 13.97 15.21 12.38
CA SER A 166 14.37 13.89 11.89
C SER A 166 13.82 13.59 10.48
N VAL A 167 12.59 14.02 10.20
CA VAL A 167 11.92 13.79 8.91
C VAL A 167 12.45 14.77 7.87
N SER A 168 12.42 16.08 8.15
CA SER A 168 12.91 17.11 7.22
C SER A 168 14.38 16.93 6.85
N LYS A 169 15.25 16.53 7.79
CA LYS A 169 16.65 16.19 7.46
C LYS A 169 16.76 15.03 6.49
N SER A 170 15.90 14.01 6.63
CA SER A 170 15.92 12.83 5.75
C SER A 170 15.45 13.19 4.34
N PHE A 171 14.43 14.05 4.23
CA PHE A 171 13.95 14.58 2.94
C PHE A 171 14.94 15.55 2.28
N ALA A 172 15.72 16.30 3.06
CA ALA A 172 16.76 17.17 2.51
C ALA A 172 17.90 16.38 1.81
N VAL A 173 18.13 15.13 2.21
CA VAL A 173 19.10 14.24 1.55
C VAL A 173 18.58 13.75 0.18
N ALA A 174 17.27 13.56 0.06
CA ALA A 174 16.60 13.07 -1.14
C ALA A 174 15.37 13.93 -1.47
N PRO A 175 15.57 15.16 -1.98
CA PRO A 175 14.46 16.08 -2.26
C PRO A 175 13.55 15.55 -3.39
N PRO A 176 12.28 16.02 -3.47
CA PRO A 176 11.35 15.60 -4.52
C PRO A 176 11.90 15.73 -5.95
N SER A 177 12.74 16.74 -6.22
CA SER A 177 13.36 16.95 -7.53
C SER A 177 14.21 15.76 -8.00
N MET A 178 14.79 15.00 -7.07
CA MET A 178 15.55 13.78 -7.41
C MET A 178 14.62 12.67 -7.92
N ILE A 179 13.40 12.60 -7.41
CA ILE A 179 12.36 11.68 -7.91
C ILE A 179 11.92 12.12 -9.31
N ASP A 180 11.69 13.42 -9.52
CA ASP A 180 11.31 13.95 -10.83
C ASP A 180 12.39 13.71 -11.90
N GLU A 181 13.67 13.96 -11.58
CA GLU A 181 14.80 13.66 -12.46
C GLU A 181 14.87 12.18 -12.79
N TYR A 182 14.68 11.32 -11.80
CA TYR A 182 14.63 9.87 -11.99
C TYR A 182 13.48 9.45 -12.91
N ILE A 183 12.28 10.00 -12.71
CA ILE A 183 11.10 9.72 -13.55
C ILE A 183 11.36 10.19 -14.98
N LEU A 184 11.83 11.42 -15.18
CA LEU A 184 12.10 11.99 -16.50
C LEU A 184 13.17 11.20 -17.26
N MET A 185 14.29 10.90 -16.60
CA MET A 185 15.35 10.06 -17.15
C MET A 185 14.77 8.71 -17.58
N THR A 186 13.91 8.12 -16.75
CA THR A 186 13.33 6.80 -17.01
C THR A 186 12.35 6.85 -18.17
N ARG A 187 11.42 7.81 -18.21
CA ARG A 187 10.49 8.04 -19.33
C ARG A 187 11.21 8.19 -20.66
N LYS A 188 12.32 8.94 -20.68
CA LYS A 188 13.17 9.11 -21.88
C LYS A 188 13.80 7.79 -22.33
N LYS A 189 14.27 6.96 -21.39
CA LYS A 189 14.84 5.64 -21.70
C LYS A 189 13.80 4.67 -22.25
N ILE A 190 12.57 4.71 -21.75
CA ILE A 190 11.51 3.75 -22.11
C ILE A 190 10.59 4.26 -23.23
N GLY A 191 10.86 5.43 -23.81
CA GLY A 191 10.08 5.98 -24.92
C GLY A 191 8.67 6.43 -24.55
N THR A 192 8.38 6.67 -23.26
CA THR A 192 7.09 7.16 -22.78
C THR A 192 7.07 8.66 -22.54
N THR A 193 8.02 9.40 -23.10
CA THR A 193 7.96 10.87 -23.17
C THR A 193 6.71 11.27 -23.96
N GLU A 194 5.77 11.91 -23.28
CA GLU A 194 4.76 12.80 -23.84
C GLU A 194 5.08 14.22 -23.39
#